data_AF-A0A537VF36-F1
#
_entry.id   AF-A0A537VF36-F1
#
_cell.length_a   1.000
_cell.length_b   1.000
_cell.length_c   1.000
_cell.angle_alpha   90.00
_cell.angle_beta   90.00
_cell.angle_gamma   90.00
#
_symmetry.space_group_name_H-M   'P 1'
#
loop_
_entity.id
_entity.type
_entity.pdbx_description
1 polymer ?
#
loop_
_entity_poly.entity_id
_entity_poly.type
_entity_poly.pdbx_seq_one_letter_code
_entity_poly.pdbx_strand_id
1 'polypeptide(L)'
;MNRGRSSAGAAWTAAGIVIAICLLSTFTLATPNTRRVLVSAPSPGANPTGGLPTALPGGKTYDCAKGQNAGPTDEGVTATEIRFAATTVESGPAKDFLKEAKYGMLAVANKVNRAGGVCGRQIKIEFRDDGWNPETGQRYIESFIGDHKYFGLAVNPSSEGLRGAIDSGLIRRSGFPVIGADGMLYDQYKDPWVWPVATSTASVMHIMAANAYARGARTFGIAWETSYRFGKEGHDAFVGEVKR
;
A
#
# COMPACT_ATOMS: atom_id res chain seq x y z
N MET A 1 22.71 -17.90 -57.39
CA MET A 1 21.91 -18.51 -56.29
C MET A 1 22.56 -18.11 -54.97
N ASN A 2 22.35 -16.87 -54.51
CA ASN A 2 21.23 -16.34 -53.72
C ASN A 2 21.36 -16.63 -52.21
N ARG A 3 21.98 -15.65 -51.52
CA ARG A 3 21.74 -15.08 -50.16
C ARG A 3 21.41 -16.09 -49.04
N GLY A 4 22.16 -16.18 -47.94
CA GLY A 4 22.65 -15.09 -47.11
C GLY A 4 21.61 -14.75 -46.03
N ARG A 5 21.87 -15.15 -44.77
CA ARG A 5 21.40 -14.42 -43.57
C ARG A 5 22.08 -14.94 -42.31
N SER A 6 22.94 -14.08 -41.78
CA SER A 6 23.26 -14.00 -40.37
C SER A 6 21.98 -13.73 -39.58
N SER A 7 21.72 -14.49 -38.53
CA SER A 7 20.77 -14.11 -37.49
C SER A 7 21.53 -13.37 -36.42
N ALA A 8 21.49 -12.04 -36.51
CA ALA A 8 21.86 -11.13 -35.44
C ALA A 8 21.10 -11.50 -34.15
N GLY A 9 21.79 -11.39 -33.02
CA GLY A 9 21.21 -11.54 -31.69
C GLY A 9 20.05 -10.57 -31.51
N ALA A 10 18.86 -11.12 -31.31
CA ALA A 10 17.73 -10.39 -30.78
C ALA A 10 17.95 -10.27 -29.27
N ALA A 11 18.46 -9.10 -28.86
CA ALA A 11 18.41 -8.65 -27.49
C ALA A 11 16.96 -8.65 -27.03
N TRP A 12 16.61 -9.57 -26.13
CA TRP A 12 15.34 -9.57 -25.43
C TRP A 12 15.34 -8.41 -24.43
N THR A 13 14.80 -7.29 -24.85
CA THR A 13 14.44 -6.17 -23.99
C THR A 13 13.22 -6.59 -23.16
N ALA A 14 13.47 -7.21 -22.00
CA ALA A 14 12.47 -7.41 -20.96
C ALA A 14 12.24 -6.07 -20.23
N ALA A 15 11.57 -5.14 -20.90
CA ALA A 15 11.06 -3.91 -20.32
C ALA A 15 9.61 -3.77 -20.79
N GLY A 16 8.66 -4.20 -19.96
CA GLY A 16 7.25 -4.20 -20.39
C GLY A 16 6.23 -4.73 -19.39
N ILE A 17 6.40 -4.52 -18.09
CA ILE A 17 5.28 -4.57 -17.13
C ILE A 17 5.47 -3.44 -16.10
N VAL A 18 5.38 -2.20 -16.56
CA VAL A 18 5.01 -1.06 -15.73
C VAL A 18 4.12 -0.17 -16.60
N ILE A 19 3.01 0.30 -16.03
CA ILE A 19 2.02 1.25 -16.59
C ILE A 19 0.99 0.64 -17.55
N ALA A 20 -0.03 -0.02 -17.00
CA ALA A 20 -1.33 -0.18 -17.66
C ALA A 20 -2.49 -0.26 -16.65
N ILE A 21 -2.54 0.67 -15.69
CA ILE A 21 -3.77 1.00 -14.94
C ILE A 21 -3.84 2.53 -14.87
N CYS A 22 -4.06 3.20 -16.01
CA CYS A 22 -4.50 4.61 -16.00
C CYS A 22 -5.09 5.15 -17.31
N LEU A 23 -5.54 4.32 -18.26
CA LEU A 23 -6.21 4.80 -19.47
C LEU A 23 -7.25 3.79 -19.95
N LEU A 24 -8.46 3.85 -19.39
CA LEU A 24 -9.69 3.34 -20.00
C LEU A 24 -10.91 3.87 -19.22
N SER A 25 -11.08 5.19 -19.23
CA SER A 25 -12.33 5.85 -18.86
C SER A 25 -12.90 6.59 -20.06
N THR A 26 -13.48 5.83 -20.98
CA THR A 26 -14.51 6.32 -21.90
C THR A 26 -15.65 5.31 -21.92
N PHE A 27 -16.44 5.29 -20.83
CA PHE A 27 -17.77 4.70 -20.88
C PHE A 27 -18.76 5.80 -21.26
N THR A 28 -19.25 5.68 -22.48
CA THR A 28 -20.37 6.41 -23.05
C THR A 28 -21.60 6.21 -22.16
N LEU A 29 -22.24 7.30 -21.75
CA LEU A 29 -23.49 7.31 -20.98
C LEU A 29 -24.61 6.66 -21.80
N ALA A 30 -25.18 5.57 -21.28
CA ALA A 30 -26.48 5.07 -21.68
C ALA A 30 -27.49 5.31 -20.54
N THR A 31 -28.36 6.30 -20.69
CA THR A 31 -29.68 6.33 -20.02
C THR A 31 -30.58 5.29 -20.70
N PRO A 32 -31.45 4.52 -19.99
CA PRO A 32 -32.58 5.13 -19.27
C PRO A 32 -33.21 4.35 -18.09
N ASN A 33 -34.18 5.03 -17.48
CA ASN A 33 -35.44 4.56 -16.90
C ASN A 33 -35.57 4.61 -15.35
N THR A 34 -36.10 5.75 -14.92
CA THR A 34 -36.49 6.11 -13.55
C THR A 34 -37.73 5.34 -13.09
N ARG A 35 -37.53 4.29 -12.30
CA ARG A 35 -38.49 3.96 -11.23
C ARG A 35 -38.03 4.68 -9.96
N ARG A 36 -38.74 5.77 -9.62
CA ARG A 36 -38.57 6.46 -8.33
C ARG A 36 -38.93 5.49 -7.20
N VAL A 37 -37.93 4.99 -6.50
CA VAL A 37 -38.12 4.53 -5.12
C VAL A 37 -38.24 5.80 -4.28
N LEU A 38 -39.45 6.08 -3.79
CA LEU A 38 -39.69 7.15 -2.81
C LEU A 38 -38.99 6.74 -1.51
N VAL A 39 -37.79 7.27 -1.29
CA VAL A 39 -37.18 7.29 0.04
C VAL A 39 -37.87 8.42 0.80
N SER A 40 -38.64 8.06 1.82
CA SER A 40 -39.25 9.01 2.76
C SER A 40 -38.16 9.88 3.39
N ALA A 41 -38.35 11.19 3.36
CA ALA A 41 -37.49 12.15 4.06
C ALA A 41 -37.44 11.82 5.56
N PRO A 42 -36.27 11.91 6.23
CA PRO A 42 -36.21 11.77 7.67
C PRO A 42 -36.88 12.99 8.34
N SER A 43 -37.75 12.72 9.30
CA SER A 43 -38.38 13.73 10.15
C SER A 43 -37.34 14.62 10.86
N PRO A 44 -37.62 15.91 11.07
CA PRO A 44 -36.74 16.77 11.85
C PRO A 44 -36.83 16.37 13.32
N GLY A 45 -35.84 15.64 13.83
CA GLY A 45 -35.83 15.25 15.24
C GLY A 45 -34.83 14.19 15.72
N ALA A 46 -33.91 13.69 14.89
CA ALA A 46 -32.92 12.70 15.32
C ALA A 46 -31.49 13.25 15.22
N ASN A 47 -30.89 13.57 16.37
CA ASN A 47 -29.48 13.88 16.50
C ASN A 47 -28.62 12.64 16.15
N PRO A 48 -27.61 12.76 15.26
CA PRO A 48 -26.66 11.68 15.02
C PRO A 48 -25.54 11.76 16.06
N THR A 49 -25.74 11.22 17.25
CA THR A 49 -24.62 10.92 18.17
C THR A 49 -23.96 9.62 17.73
N GLY A 50 -23.17 9.73 16.66
CA GLY A 50 -22.23 8.71 16.19
C GLY A 50 -20.87 9.32 15.86
N GLY A 51 -20.49 10.38 16.60
CA GLY A 51 -19.17 10.99 16.48
C GLY A 51 -18.11 10.08 17.10
N LEU A 52 -17.00 9.92 16.39
CA LEU A 52 -15.74 9.47 17.00
C LEU A 52 -15.50 10.26 18.29
N PRO A 53 -15.02 9.63 19.38
CA PRO A 53 -14.81 10.33 20.64
C PRO A 53 -13.85 11.51 20.43
N THR A 54 -14.37 12.73 20.56
CA THR A 54 -13.62 13.99 20.41
C THR A 54 -12.74 14.31 21.61
N ALA A 55 -12.76 13.47 22.64
CA ALA A 55 -12.10 13.70 23.92
C ALA A 55 -10.94 12.71 24.13
N LEU A 56 -9.73 13.27 24.23
CA LEU A 56 -8.55 12.57 24.75
C LEU A 56 -8.57 12.43 26.28
N PRO A 57 -7.71 11.56 26.84
CA PRO A 57 -7.31 11.66 28.24
C PRO A 57 -6.84 13.09 28.55
N GLY A 58 -7.51 13.76 29.51
CA GLY A 58 -7.21 15.13 29.90
C GLY A 58 -8.14 16.22 29.33
N GLY A 59 -9.25 15.86 28.66
CA GLY A 59 -10.32 16.81 28.32
C GLY A 59 -10.00 17.82 27.21
N LYS A 60 -8.91 17.61 26.47
CA LYS A 60 -8.59 18.41 25.29
C LYS A 60 -9.47 17.97 24.12
N THR A 61 -10.14 18.92 23.48
CA THR A 61 -10.90 18.71 22.25
C THR A 61 -9.99 18.90 21.04
N TYR A 62 -10.14 18.04 20.04
CA TYR A 62 -9.53 18.23 18.74
C TYR A 62 -10.43 19.12 17.89
N ASP A 63 -10.11 20.41 17.77
CA ASP A 63 -10.71 21.27 16.76
C ASP A 63 -9.63 21.66 15.75
N CYS A 64 -9.85 21.31 14.48
CA CYS A 64 -8.92 21.67 13.42
C CYS A 64 -9.02 23.15 13.03
N ALA A 65 -9.81 23.94 13.78
CA ALA A 65 -9.66 25.38 13.87
C ALA A 65 -8.20 25.79 14.16
N LYS A 66 -7.81 26.95 13.61
CA LYS A 66 -6.45 27.46 13.69
C LYS A 66 -6.02 27.62 15.16
N GLY A 67 -5.05 26.83 15.59
CA GLY A 67 -4.48 26.87 16.94
C GLY A 67 -5.14 25.93 17.97
N GLN A 68 -6.09 25.07 17.57
CA GLN A 68 -6.84 24.20 18.49
C GLN A 68 -6.57 22.70 18.32
N ASN A 69 -5.33 22.34 18.00
CA ASN A 69 -5.01 20.97 17.62
C ASN A 69 -4.77 20.00 18.80
N ALA A 70 -4.94 20.44 20.05
CA ALA A 70 -4.67 19.69 21.29
C ALA A 70 -3.17 19.39 21.60
N GLY A 71 -2.23 19.87 20.78
CA GLY A 71 -0.78 19.71 21.02
C GLY A 71 -0.27 18.30 20.72
N PRO A 72 0.72 17.78 21.48
CA PRO A 72 1.16 16.40 21.37
C PRO A 72 0.04 15.47 21.86
N THR A 73 -0.45 14.62 20.96
CA THR A 73 -1.63 13.77 21.21
C THR A 73 -1.31 12.29 21.11
N ASP A 74 -0.15 11.95 20.55
CA ASP A 74 0.35 10.58 20.40
C ASP A 74 1.87 10.61 20.13
N GLU A 75 2.50 9.44 20.09
CA GLU A 75 3.88 9.27 19.64
C GLU A 75 4.05 9.80 18.21
N GLY A 76 5.13 10.55 17.96
CA GLY A 76 5.38 11.19 16.65
C GLY A 76 4.39 12.29 16.25
N VAL A 77 3.45 12.67 17.11
CA VAL A 77 2.53 13.81 16.89
C VAL A 77 2.91 14.95 17.83
N THR A 78 3.22 16.12 17.28
CA THR A 78 3.51 17.34 18.05
C THR A 78 2.45 18.42 17.79
N ALA A 79 2.65 19.60 18.38
CA ALA A 79 1.82 20.77 18.07
C ALA A 79 1.97 21.26 16.62
N THR A 80 3.04 20.88 15.90
CA THR A 80 3.35 21.43 14.56
C THR A 80 3.59 20.38 13.49
N GLU A 81 3.73 19.10 13.83
CA GLU A 81 4.07 18.05 12.88
C GLU A 81 3.51 16.68 13.26
N ILE A 82 3.36 15.84 12.24
CA ILE A 82 3.13 14.40 12.35
C ILE A 82 4.30 13.73 11.64
N ARG A 83 5.05 12.91 12.37
CA ARG A 83 6.24 12.23 11.88
C ARG A 83 5.91 10.80 11.52
N PHE A 84 6.26 10.39 10.32
CA PHE A 84 6.19 9.02 9.84
C PHE A 84 7.59 8.57 9.41
N ALA A 85 7.74 7.26 9.28
CA ALA A 85 8.89 6.65 8.64
C ALA A 85 8.44 5.72 7.51
N ALA A 86 9.37 5.29 6.67
CA ALA A 86 9.17 4.25 5.68
C ALA A 86 10.50 3.62 5.29
N THR A 87 10.53 2.30 5.09
CA THR A 87 11.60 1.71 4.30
C THR A 87 11.28 1.80 2.82
N THR A 88 12.26 2.24 2.04
CA THR A 88 12.18 2.40 0.59
C THR A 88 13.15 1.47 -0.12
N VAL A 89 13.00 1.42 -1.44
CA VAL A 89 13.78 0.52 -2.29
C VAL A 89 14.35 1.36 -3.42
N GLU A 90 15.40 2.10 -3.09
CA GLU A 90 16.12 2.99 -4.00
C GLU A 90 17.33 2.29 -4.62
N SER A 91 17.78 1.19 -4.00
CA SER A 91 18.81 0.27 -4.50
C SER A 91 18.34 -1.19 -4.52
N GLY A 92 19.21 -2.09 -4.96
CA GLY A 92 18.92 -3.52 -5.02
C GLY A 92 18.07 -3.96 -6.23
N PRO A 93 17.65 -5.23 -6.26
CA PRO A 93 17.03 -5.86 -7.43
C PRO A 93 15.64 -5.32 -7.74
N ALA A 94 14.96 -4.73 -6.75
CA ALA A 94 13.59 -4.24 -6.87
C ALA A 94 13.49 -2.72 -7.11
N LYS A 95 14.63 -2.01 -7.20
CA LYS A 95 14.65 -0.55 -7.31
C LYS A 95 13.82 -0.01 -8.48
N ASP A 96 13.87 -0.69 -9.63
CA ASP A 96 13.33 -0.11 -10.87
C ASP A 96 11.80 -0.11 -10.91
N PHE A 97 11.14 -0.92 -10.07
CA PHE A 97 9.69 -0.89 -9.93
C PHE A 97 9.20 -0.15 -8.68
N LEU A 98 10.07 0.21 -7.72
CA LEU A 98 9.66 0.77 -6.43
C LEU A 98 10.24 2.12 -6.04
N LYS A 99 11.36 2.54 -6.64
CA LYS A 99 12.00 3.82 -6.31
C LYS A 99 11.03 5.01 -6.43
N GLU A 100 10.05 4.91 -7.33
CA GLU A 100 9.06 5.96 -7.57
C GLU A 100 8.03 6.11 -6.45
N ALA A 101 7.84 5.10 -5.60
CA ALA A 101 6.89 5.14 -4.50
C ALA A 101 7.21 6.30 -3.53
N LYS A 102 8.50 6.54 -3.25
CA LYS A 102 8.98 7.66 -2.43
C LYS A 102 8.49 9.00 -2.97
N TYR A 103 8.54 9.21 -4.29
CA TYR A 103 8.08 10.47 -4.89
C TYR A 103 6.57 10.61 -4.83
N GLY A 104 5.81 9.52 -4.98
CA GLY A 104 4.36 9.53 -4.76
C GLY A 104 3.99 9.96 -3.33
N MET A 105 4.67 9.40 -2.33
CA MET A 105 4.48 9.77 -0.93
C MET A 105 4.83 11.23 -0.66
N LEU A 106 5.97 11.70 -1.17
CA LEU A 106 6.39 13.10 -1.06
C LEU A 106 5.41 14.05 -1.76
N ALA A 107 4.88 13.68 -2.93
CA ALA A 107 3.90 14.49 -3.66
C ALA A 107 2.63 14.70 -2.83
N VAL A 108 2.12 13.63 -2.19
CA VAL A 108 0.94 13.70 -1.31
C VAL A 108 1.24 14.50 -0.04
N ALA A 109 2.34 14.20 0.65
CA ALA A 109 2.73 14.93 1.87
C ALA A 109 2.90 16.43 1.58
N ASN A 110 3.57 16.79 0.48
CA ASN A 110 3.76 18.18 0.09
C ASN A 110 2.44 18.87 -0.30
N LYS A 111 1.52 18.16 -0.96
CA LYS A 111 0.18 18.68 -1.27
C LYS A 111 -0.58 19.01 0.01
N VAL A 112 -0.60 18.08 0.99
CA VAL A 112 -1.27 18.28 2.28
C VAL A 112 -0.63 19.41 3.07
N ASN A 113 0.70 19.46 3.12
CA ASN A 113 1.47 20.50 3.80
C ASN A 113 1.20 21.89 3.23
N ARG A 114 1.16 22.04 1.90
CA ARG A 114 0.79 23.30 1.23
C ARG A 114 -0.66 23.73 1.50
N ALA A 115 -1.54 22.79 1.80
CA ALA A 115 -2.93 23.06 2.18
C ALA A 115 -3.10 23.40 3.68
N GLY A 116 -2.00 23.56 4.42
CA GLY A 116 -2.02 23.89 5.85
C GLY A 116 -1.79 22.70 6.79
N GLY A 117 -1.53 21.50 6.24
CA GLY A 117 -1.28 20.30 7.02
C GLY A 117 -2.54 19.68 7.63
N VAL A 118 -2.36 18.68 8.49
CA VAL A 118 -3.44 18.00 9.21
C VAL A 118 -3.69 18.75 10.52
N CYS A 119 -4.76 19.53 10.58
CA CYS A 119 -5.10 20.37 11.75
C CYS A 119 -3.91 21.29 12.15
N GLY A 120 -3.31 21.92 11.14
CA GLY A 120 -2.12 22.78 11.29
C GLY A 120 -0.78 22.03 11.37
N ARG A 121 -0.78 20.69 11.40
CA ARG A 121 0.44 19.88 11.52
C ARG A 121 1.01 19.49 10.17
N GLN A 122 2.30 19.72 9.99
CA GLN A 122 3.03 19.32 8.80
C GLN A 122 3.35 17.81 8.85
N ILE A 123 3.12 17.10 7.76
CA ILE A 123 3.55 15.72 7.57
C ILE A 123 5.05 15.70 7.27
N LYS A 124 5.80 14.91 8.03
CA LYS A 124 7.22 14.61 7.80
C LYS A 124 7.38 13.11 7.65
N ILE A 125 8.16 12.68 6.66
CA ILE A 125 8.42 11.26 6.42
C ILE A 125 9.94 11.06 6.36
N GLU A 126 10.45 10.22 7.25
CA GLU A 126 11.83 9.71 7.17
C GLU A 126 11.87 8.50 6.25
N PHE A 127 12.84 8.48 5.34
CA PHE A 127 13.03 7.38 4.40
C PHE A 127 14.36 6.69 4.66
N ARG A 128 14.37 5.35 4.64
CA ARG A 128 15.61 4.56 4.62
C ARG A 128 15.54 3.51 3.51
N ASP A 129 16.50 3.57 2.60
CA ASP A 129 16.67 2.56 1.55
C ASP A 129 17.18 1.26 2.17
N ASP A 130 16.35 0.22 2.12
CA ASP A 130 16.73 -1.12 2.60
C ASP A 130 17.25 -2.04 1.49
N GLY A 131 17.27 -1.58 0.24
CA GLY A 131 17.79 -2.34 -0.91
C GLY A 131 17.01 -3.63 -1.18
N TRP A 132 15.75 -3.73 -0.74
CA TRP A 132 14.94 -4.96 -0.78
C TRP A 132 15.53 -6.11 0.05
N ASN A 133 16.30 -5.78 1.09
CA ASN A 133 16.93 -6.76 1.97
C ASN A 133 16.11 -6.94 3.27
N PRO A 134 15.64 -8.16 3.59
CA PRO A 134 14.77 -8.40 4.74
C PRO A 134 15.36 -7.99 6.08
N GLU A 135 16.63 -8.35 6.33
CA GLU A 135 17.31 -8.08 7.60
C GLU A 135 17.55 -6.58 7.81
N THR A 136 17.97 -5.89 6.74
CA THR A 136 18.19 -4.45 6.73
C THR A 136 16.89 -3.69 6.97
N GLY A 137 15.82 -4.07 6.26
CA GLY A 137 14.51 -3.45 6.42
C GLY A 137 13.93 -3.69 7.82
N GLN A 138 14.00 -4.92 8.34
CA GLN A 138 13.59 -5.21 9.72
C GLN A 138 14.35 -4.35 10.73
N ARG A 139 15.68 -4.27 10.63
CA ARG A 139 16.51 -3.45 11.53
C ARG A 139 16.13 -1.96 11.47
N TYR A 140 15.81 -1.43 10.30
CA TYR A 140 15.34 -0.05 10.19
C TYR A 140 13.97 0.15 10.82
N ILE A 141 13.05 -0.80 10.65
CA ILE A 141 11.74 -0.75 11.31
C ILE A 141 11.89 -0.84 12.85
N GLU A 142 12.75 -1.72 13.35
CA GLU A 142 13.11 -1.80 14.77
C GLU A 142 13.63 -0.46 15.30
N SER A 143 14.51 0.21 14.54
CA SER A 143 15.01 1.55 14.88
C SER A 143 13.90 2.60 14.85
N PHE A 144 12.98 2.57 13.88
CA PHE A 144 11.88 3.52 13.84
C PHE A 144 10.95 3.37 15.05
N ILE A 145 10.65 2.14 15.44
CA ILE A 145 9.82 1.85 16.61
C ILE A 145 10.55 2.26 17.90
N GLY A 146 11.84 1.92 18.04
CA GLY A 146 12.61 2.24 19.25
C GLY A 146 12.97 3.72 19.42
N ASP A 147 12.91 4.52 18.35
CA ASP A 147 13.22 5.95 18.39
C ASP A 147 12.11 6.78 19.09
N HIS A 148 10.92 6.21 19.32
CA HIS A 148 9.77 6.86 19.96
C HIS A 148 9.37 8.23 19.38
N LYS A 149 9.63 8.45 18.08
CA LYS A 149 9.47 9.75 17.41
C LYS A 149 8.61 9.70 16.16
N TYR A 150 8.07 8.54 15.81
CA TYR A 150 7.25 8.34 14.63
C TYR A 150 5.89 7.81 15.05
N PHE A 151 4.84 8.33 14.42
CA PHE A 151 3.48 7.87 14.64
C PHE A 151 3.24 6.49 14.01
N GLY A 152 3.97 6.17 12.94
CA GLY A 152 3.81 4.92 12.21
C GLY A 152 4.66 4.87 10.95
N LEU A 153 4.54 3.77 10.22
CA LEU A 153 5.03 3.69 8.85
C LEU A 153 3.97 4.30 7.91
N ALA A 154 4.30 5.38 7.21
CA ALA A 154 3.45 5.91 6.15
C ALA A 154 3.92 5.32 4.84
N VAL A 155 3.11 4.45 4.26
CA VAL A 155 3.41 3.67 3.05
C VAL A 155 4.75 2.95 3.15
N ASN A 156 4.74 1.62 3.21
CA ASN A 156 5.99 0.84 3.27
C ASN A 156 6.20 0.03 1.98
N PRO A 157 6.86 0.61 0.95
CA PRO A 157 7.07 -0.06 -0.33
C PRO A 157 7.84 -1.37 -0.25
N SER A 158 8.75 -1.53 0.71
CA SER A 158 9.54 -2.75 0.84
C SER A 158 8.74 -3.86 1.54
N SER A 159 8.17 -4.79 0.77
CA SER A 159 7.54 -5.99 1.34
C SER A 159 8.55 -6.87 2.06
N GLU A 160 9.77 -7.00 1.55
CA GLU A 160 10.81 -7.83 2.16
C GLU A 160 11.28 -7.29 3.52
N GLY A 161 11.49 -5.97 3.62
CA GLY A 161 11.83 -5.33 4.89
C GLY A 161 10.69 -5.47 5.92
N LEU A 162 9.45 -5.20 5.49
CA LEU A 162 8.28 -5.32 6.35
C LEU A 162 8.01 -6.77 6.76
N ARG A 163 8.27 -7.74 5.89
CA ARG A 163 8.10 -9.17 6.17
C ARG A 163 8.90 -9.60 7.39
N GLY A 164 10.17 -9.20 7.51
CA GLY A 164 10.98 -9.52 8.69
C GLY A 164 10.39 -8.96 9.99
N ALA A 165 9.88 -7.72 9.96
CA ALA A 165 9.21 -7.10 11.10
C ALA A 165 7.87 -7.77 11.47
N ILE A 166 7.11 -8.25 10.48
CA ILE A 166 5.87 -9.02 10.72
C ILE A 166 6.20 -10.42 11.28
N ASP A 167 7.12 -11.14 10.63
CA ASP A 167 7.51 -12.51 11.00
C ASP A 167 8.07 -12.58 12.43
N SER A 168 8.86 -11.59 12.85
CA SER A 168 9.38 -11.50 14.23
C SER A 168 8.32 -11.11 15.27
N GLY A 169 7.10 -10.77 14.83
CA GLY A 169 6.00 -10.26 15.66
C GLY A 169 6.23 -8.86 16.22
N LEU A 170 7.23 -8.13 15.72
CA LEU A 170 7.59 -6.79 16.17
C LEU A 170 6.43 -5.80 15.97
N ILE A 171 5.81 -5.79 14.79
CA ILE A 171 4.67 -4.91 14.47
C ILE A 171 3.52 -5.15 15.45
N ARG A 172 3.12 -6.42 15.63
CA ARG A 172 2.05 -6.79 16.55
C ARG A 172 2.30 -6.37 18.00
N ARG A 173 3.49 -6.66 18.53
CA ARG A 173 3.81 -6.41 19.94
C ARG A 173 3.99 -4.94 20.26
N SER A 174 4.50 -4.15 19.30
CA SER A 174 4.67 -2.71 19.46
C SER A 174 3.37 -1.94 19.27
N GLY A 175 2.40 -2.49 18.54
CA GLY A 175 1.21 -1.76 18.12
C GLY A 175 1.55 -0.62 17.16
N PHE A 176 2.67 -0.72 16.45
CA PHE A 176 3.15 0.34 15.57
C PHE A 176 2.41 0.28 14.23
N PRO A 177 1.62 1.31 13.85
CA PRO A 177 0.74 1.21 12.70
C PRO A 177 1.53 1.29 11.38
N VAL A 178 1.23 0.37 10.47
CA VAL A 178 1.74 0.34 9.10
C VAL A 178 0.61 0.72 8.15
N ILE A 179 0.57 1.99 7.79
CA ILE A 179 -0.52 2.60 7.01
C ILE A 179 -0.10 2.62 5.54
N GLY A 180 -0.60 1.66 4.75
CA GLY A 180 -0.30 1.56 3.32
C GLY A 180 0.88 0.67 2.98
N ALA A 181 0.93 -0.56 3.50
CA ALA A 181 1.91 -1.53 3.00
C ALA A 181 1.69 -1.83 1.51
N ASP A 182 2.75 -2.27 0.81
CA ASP A 182 2.70 -2.60 -0.63
C ASP A 182 1.66 -3.67 -0.97
N GLY A 183 1.23 -4.47 0.01
CA GLY A 183 0.21 -5.48 -0.10
C GLY A 183 0.63 -6.71 -0.89
N MET A 184 1.92 -6.90 -1.20
CA MET A 184 2.37 -7.99 -2.06
C MET A 184 2.23 -9.36 -1.38
N LEU A 185 2.52 -9.41 -0.08
CA LEU A 185 2.57 -10.65 0.70
C LEU A 185 1.27 -10.88 1.47
N TYR A 186 0.82 -12.14 1.50
CA TYR A 186 -0.43 -12.52 2.16
C TYR A 186 -0.46 -12.18 3.66
N ASP A 187 0.67 -12.30 4.37
CA ASP A 187 0.73 -12.05 5.81
C ASP A 187 0.49 -10.57 6.19
N GLN A 188 0.69 -9.64 5.25
CA GLN A 188 0.39 -8.21 5.50
C GLN A 188 -1.11 -7.96 5.71
N TYR A 189 -1.98 -8.88 5.30
CA TYR A 189 -3.43 -8.78 5.51
C TYR A 189 -3.91 -9.50 6.77
N LYS A 190 -3.00 -10.19 7.48
CA LYS A 190 -3.32 -10.93 8.71
C LYS A 190 -2.98 -10.15 9.97
N ASP A 191 -2.01 -9.24 9.89
CA ASP A 191 -1.62 -8.46 11.06
C ASP A 191 -2.57 -7.26 11.24
N PRO A 192 -3.23 -7.11 12.41
CA PRO A 192 -4.21 -6.06 12.63
C PRO A 192 -3.61 -4.64 12.64
N TRP A 193 -2.28 -4.51 12.74
CA TRP A 193 -1.57 -3.22 12.68
C TRP A 193 -1.04 -2.89 11.29
N VAL A 194 -1.38 -3.70 10.28
CA VAL A 194 -0.96 -3.49 8.90
C VAL A 194 -2.18 -3.30 8.03
N TRP A 195 -2.22 -2.19 7.30
CA TRP A 195 -3.26 -1.86 6.33
C TRP A 195 -2.65 -1.77 4.93
N PRO A 196 -2.65 -2.88 4.17
CA PRO A 196 -2.19 -2.86 2.78
C PRO A 196 -3.10 -2.04 1.88
N VAL A 197 -2.52 -1.43 0.83
CA VAL A 197 -3.28 -0.65 -0.16
C VAL A 197 -3.35 -1.30 -1.54
N ALA A 198 -2.48 -2.25 -1.85
CA ALA A 198 -2.57 -3.03 -3.09
C ALA A 198 -3.29 -4.37 -2.86
N THR A 199 -3.21 -5.25 -3.85
CA THR A 199 -3.76 -6.61 -3.82
C THR A 199 -2.62 -7.62 -3.69
N SER A 200 -2.79 -8.67 -2.87
CA SER A 200 -1.78 -9.72 -2.72
C SER A 200 -1.48 -10.44 -4.01
N THR A 201 -0.22 -10.84 -4.19
CA THR A 201 0.20 -11.65 -5.34
C THR A 201 -0.65 -12.92 -5.43
N ALA A 202 -0.95 -13.55 -4.29
CA ALA A 202 -1.86 -14.70 -4.24
C ALA A 202 -3.24 -14.38 -4.87
N SER A 203 -3.86 -13.25 -4.50
CA SER A 203 -5.17 -12.86 -5.05
C SER A 203 -5.09 -12.57 -6.56
N VAL A 204 -4.04 -11.88 -7.00
CA VAL A 204 -3.80 -11.61 -8.43
C VAL A 204 -3.69 -12.94 -9.20
N MET A 205 -2.95 -13.91 -8.68
CA MET A 205 -2.73 -15.19 -9.34
C MET A 205 -3.98 -16.07 -9.37
N HIS A 206 -4.81 -16.05 -8.33
CA HIS A 206 -6.15 -16.65 -8.37
C HIS A 206 -6.99 -16.05 -9.50
N ILE A 207 -7.06 -14.71 -9.57
CA ILE A 207 -7.85 -14.02 -10.59
C ILE A 207 -7.33 -14.33 -11.99
N MET A 208 -6.01 -14.42 -12.19
CA MET A 208 -5.41 -14.76 -13.47
C MET A 208 -5.82 -16.16 -13.95
N ALA A 209 -5.74 -17.18 -13.10
CA ALA A 209 -6.16 -18.53 -13.44
C ALA A 209 -7.66 -18.61 -13.75
N ALA A 210 -8.50 -18.04 -12.87
CA ALA A 210 -9.95 -18.01 -13.05
C ALA A 210 -10.36 -17.27 -14.34
N ASN A 211 -9.72 -16.13 -14.62
CA ASN A 211 -9.98 -15.35 -15.84
C ASN A 211 -9.59 -16.12 -17.11
N ALA A 212 -8.44 -16.80 -17.11
CA ALA A 212 -8.01 -17.62 -18.23
C ALA A 212 -8.97 -18.79 -18.48
N TYR A 213 -9.41 -19.48 -17.41
CA TYR A 213 -10.41 -20.55 -17.52
C TYR A 213 -11.74 -20.06 -18.10
N ALA A 214 -12.24 -18.91 -17.62
CA ALA A 214 -13.45 -18.26 -18.12
C ALA A 214 -13.36 -17.88 -19.61
N ARG A 215 -12.14 -17.64 -20.11
CA ARG A 215 -11.84 -17.37 -21.53
C ARG A 215 -11.60 -18.64 -22.35
N GLY A 216 -11.84 -19.82 -21.78
CA GLY A 216 -11.75 -21.11 -22.48
C GLY A 216 -10.41 -21.83 -22.35
N ALA A 217 -9.45 -21.31 -21.58
CA ALA A 217 -8.21 -22.05 -21.31
C ALA A 217 -8.51 -23.34 -20.54
N ARG A 218 -7.89 -24.44 -20.95
CA ARG A 218 -7.99 -25.75 -20.28
C ARG A 218 -6.62 -26.36 -19.96
N THR A 219 -5.56 -25.83 -20.58
CA THR A 219 -4.17 -26.17 -20.28
C THR A 219 -3.50 -24.92 -19.76
N PHE A 220 -2.80 -25.05 -18.63
CA PHE A 220 -2.20 -23.93 -17.93
C PHE A 220 -0.70 -24.18 -17.73
N GLY A 221 0.09 -23.11 -17.82
CA GLY A 221 1.51 -23.10 -17.49
C GLY A 221 1.82 -21.81 -16.73
N ILE A 222 2.75 -21.89 -15.79
CA ILE A 222 3.20 -20.76 -14.97
C ILE A 222 4.72 -20.80 -14.84
N ALA A 223 5.35 -19.64 -14.97
CA ALA A 223 6.73 -19.41 -14.55
C ALA A 223 6.70 -18.48 -13.34
N TRP A 224 7.47 -18.79 -12.31
CA TRP A 224 7.49 -18.01 -11.07
C TRP A 224 8.90 -17.92 -10.50
N GLU A 225 9.09 -16.94 -9.64
CA GLU A 225 10.32 -16.72 -8.90
C GLU A 225 10.32 -17.59 -7.63
N THR A 226 11.45 -18.25 -7.32
CA THR A 226 11.54 -19.24 -6.24
C THR A 226 12.26 -18.78 -4.97
N SER A 227 12.89 -17.62 -4.97
CA SER A 227 13.69 -17.08 -3.85
C SER A 227 12.83 -16.26 -2.89
N TYR A 228 11.86 -15.51 -3.41
CA TYR A 228 11.00 -14.60 -2.66
C TYR A 228 9.65 -15.22 -2.31
N ARG A 229 9.08 -14.78 -1.19
CA ARG A 229 7.83 -15.32 -0.66
C ARG A 229 6.65 -15.07 -1.62
N PHE A 230 6.57 -13.89 -2.22
CA PHE A 230 5.50 -13.55 -3.16
C PHE A 230 5.45 -14.49 -4.39
N GLY A 231 6.61 -14.97 -4.87
CA GLY A 231 6.68 -15.87 -6.01
C GLY A 231 6.13 -17.25 -5.69
N LYS A 232 6.45 -17.77 -4.51
CA LYS A 232 5.92 -19.04 -3.99
C LYS A 232 4.42 -18.94 -3.70
N GLU A 233 3.99 -17.88 -3.00
CA GLU A 233 2.57 -17.61 -2.72
C GLU A 233 1.76 -17.49 -4.01
N GLY A 234 2.30 -16.80 -5.02
CA GLY A 234 1.67 -16.67 -6.33
C GLY A 234 1.55 -18.00 -7.08
N HIS A 235 2.60 -18.82 -7.06
CA HIS A 235 2.57 -20.17 -7.63
C HIS A 235 1.48 -21.02 -6.99
N ASP A 236 1.48 -21.10 -5.66
CA ASP A 236 0.55 -21.96 -4.91
C ASP A 236 -0.90 -21.50 -5.11
N ALA A 237 -1.14 -20.19 -5.14
CA ALA A 237 -2.44 -19.62 -5.46
C ALA A 237 -2.92 -19.98 -6.87
N PHE A 238 -2.07 -19.80 -7.88
CA PHE A 238 -2.39 -20.12 -9.27
C PHE A 238 -2.71 -21.61 -9.45
N VAL A 239 -1.83 -22.48 -8.95
CA VAL A 239 -2.00 -23.94 -9.03
C VAL A 239 -3.22 -24.39 -8.25
N GLY A 240 -3.47 -23.79 -7.09
CA GLY A 240 -4.66 -24.05 -6.30
C GLY A 240 -5.94 -23.71 -7.06
N GLU A 241 -5.97 -22.59 -7.77
CA GLU A 241 -7.13 -22.18 -8.57
C GLU A 241 -7.36 -23.08 -9.77
N VAL A 242 -6.32 -23.45 -10.51
CA VAL A 242 -6.43 -24.35 -11.68
C VAL A 242 -7.00 -25.72 -11.30
N LYS A 243 -6.83 -26.15 -10.05
CA LYS A 243 -7.34 -27.43 -9.52
C LYS A 243 -8.78 -27.37 -9.02
N ARG A 244 -9.36 -26.18 -8.84
CA ARG A 244 -10.76 -26.00 -8.40
C ARG A 244 -11.73 -26.27 -9.54
#